data_AF-A0A246G2T8-F1
#
_entry.id   AF-A0A246G2T8-F1
#
_cell.length_a   1.000
_cell.length_b   1.000
_cell.length_c   1.000
_cell.angle_alpha   90.00
_cell.angle_beta   90.00
_cell.angle_gamma   90.00
#
_symmetry.space_group_name_H-M   'P 1'
#
loop_
_entity.id
_entity.type
_entity.pdbx_description
1 polymer ?
#
loop_
_entity_poly.entity_id
_entity_poly.type
_entity_poly.pdbx_seq_one_letter_code
_entity_poly.pdbx_strand_id
1 'polypeptide(L)'
;MKRYNLTEGQLNGPAEPDFVDSLNTTLGVELAQNYLDFLKAHDGGEGFIGDHYMVFWEAQELADFNREYEVETYAPGIFLFGSDGGGEGYGFDTNEALMPIVRIPLIGMERQYAEPVARDVPDLFVRLAREPEE
;
A
#
# COMPACT_ATOMS: atom_id res chain seq x y z
N MET A 1 2.02 12.19 18.96
CA MET A 1 1.82 12.32 17.49
C MET A 1 0.90 11.20 17.05
N LYS A 2 -0.08 11.48 16.18
CA LYS A 2 -0.86 10.41 15.53
C LYS A 2 0.09 9.63 14.63
N ARG A 3 0.05 8.30 14.68
CA ARG A 3 0.93 7.39 13.93
C ARG A 3 0.72 7.49 12.42
N TYR A 4 -0.51 7.76 12.01
CA TYR A 4 -0.93 7.98 10.63
C TYR A 4 -1.57 9.37 10.57
N ASN A 5 -1.00 10.26 9.77
CA ASN A 5 -1.46 11.65 9.66
C ASN A 5 -1.46 12.09 8.20
N LEU A 6 -2.64 12.48 7.73
CA LEU A 6 -2.82 13.18 6.47
C LEU A 6 -2.80 14.70 6.71
N THR A 7 -2.15 15.45 5.83
CA THR A 7 -2.20 16.93 5.81
C THR A 7 -3.56 17.43 5.32
N GLU A 8 -4.15 16.71 4.35
CA GLU A 8 -5.51 16.91 3.84
C GLU A 8 -6.11 15.53 3.48
N GLY A 9 -7.43 15.39 3.52
CA GLY A 9 -8.13 14.13 3.26
C GLY A 9 -8.48 13.34 4.52
N GLN A 10 -8.84 12.07 4.36
CA GLN A 10 -9.36 11.24 5.43
C GLN A 10 -9.05 9.75 5.24
N LEU A 11 -8.52 9.14 6.30
CA LEU A 11 -8.51 7.69 6.44
C LEU A 11 -9.91 7.19 6.81
N ASN A 12 -10.27 6.03 6.25
CA ASN A 12 -11.56 5.40 6.49
C ASN A 12 -11.68 4.89 7.95
N GLY A 13 -12.90 4.47 8.28
CA GLY A 13 -13.15 3.69 9.50
C GLY A 13 -12.42 2.34 9.46
N PRO A 14 -12.42 1.58 10.56
CA PRO A 14 -11.75 0.27 10.61
C PRO A 14 -12.43 -0.75 9.69
N ALA A 15 -11.62 -1.63 9.10
CA ALA A 15 -12.10 -2.77 8.32
C ALA A 15 -12.80 -3.79 9.22
N GLU A 16 -13.62 -4.66 8.61
CA GLU A 16 -14.21 -5.79 9.33
C GLU A 16 -13.11 -6.75 9.82
N PRO A 17 -12.94 -6.96 11.15
CA PRO A 17 -11.79 -7.71 11.68
C PRO A 17 -11.67 -9.14 11.14
N ASP A 18 -12.80 -9.84 11.03
CA ASP A 18 -12.85 -11.21 10.52
C ASP A 18 -12.42 -11.28 9.05
N PHE A 19 -12.74 -10.25 8.27
CA PHE A 19 -12.29 -10.15 6.89
C PHE A 19 -10.78 -9.94 6.83
N VAL A 20 -10.23 -9.01 7.62
CA VAL A 20 -8.78 -8.77 7.69
C VAL A 20 -8.02 -10.02 8.11
N ASP A 21 -8.53 -10.75 9.10
CA ASP A 21 -7.91 -12.01 9.57
C ASP A 21 -7.91 -13.11 8.49
N SER A 22 -8.84 -13.04 7.53
CA SER A 22 -8.91 -13.96 6.39
C SER A 22 -8.10 -13.52 5.17
N LEU A 23 -7.58 -12.29 5.13
CA LEU A 23 -6.94 -11.70 3.94
C LEU A 23 -5.78 -12.54 3.43
N ASN A 24 -4.86 -12.95 4.31
CA ASN A 24 -3.69 -13.72 3.88
C ASN A 24 -4.09 -15.03 3.16
N THR A 25 -5.16 -15.68 3.62
CA THR A 25 -5.69 -16.88 2.97
C THR A 25 -6.36 -16.56 1.64
N THR A 26 -7.14 -15.48 1.61
CA THR A 26 -7.89 -15.04 0.42
C THR A 26 -6.97 -14.59 -0.72
N LEU A 27 -5.91 -13.88 -0.37
CA LEU A 27 -4.95 -13.32 -1.31
C LEU A 27 -3.82 -14.31 -1.66
N GLY A 28 -3.62 -15.37 -0.86
CA GLY A 28 -2.53 -16.32 -1.05
C GLY A 28 -1.14 -15.73 -0.76
N VAL A 29 -1.07 -14.64 0.01
CA VAL A 29 0.16 -13.95 0.41
C VAL A 29 0.13 -13.65 1.91
N GLU A 30 1.26 -13.83 2.60
CA GLU A 30 1.39 -13.42 4.00
C GLU A 30 1.75 -11.94 4.08
N LEU A 31 0.76 -11.07 4.31
CA LEU A 31 0.99 -9.62 4.41
C LEU A 31 1.65 -9.25 5.74
N ALA A 32 2.38 -8.13 5.75
CA ALA A 32 3.02 -7.60 6.94
C ALA A 32 2.00 -7.31 8.06
N GLN A 33 2.29 -7.75 9.29
CA GLN A 33 1.40 -7.57 10.43
C GLN A 33 1.04 -6.09 10.68
N ASN A 34 1.99 -5.18 10.47
CA ASN A 34 1.74 -3.74 10.64
C ASN A 34 0.71 -3.17 9.65
N TYR A 35 0.52 -3.81 8.49
CA TYR A 35 -0.47 -3.43 7.49
C TYR A 35 -1.85 -4.00 7.82
N LEU A 36 -1.91 -5.24 8.30
CA LEU A 36 -3.16 -5.80 8.85
C LEU A 36 -3.65 -4.96 10.05
N ASP A 37 -2.73 -4.53 10.91
CA ASP A 37 -3.05 -3.61 12.02
C ASP A 37 -3.51 -2.23 11.51
N PHE A 38 -2.97 -1.77 10.37
CA PHE A 38 -3.43 -0.54 9.71
C PHE A 38 -4.86 -0.70 9.21
N LEU A 39 -5.19 -1.77 8.47
CA LEU A 39 -6.55 -2.04 7.98
C LEU A 39 -7.58 -2.15 9.11
N LYS A 40 -7.21 -2.82 10.22
CA LYS A 40 -8.06 -2.92 11.42
C LYS A 40 -8.34 -1.58 12.11
N ALA A 41 -7.54 -0.55 11.83
CA ALA A 41 -7.77 0.81 12.32
C ALA A 41 -8.38 1.72 11.25
N HIS A 42 -8.01 1.50 9.98
CA HIS A 42 -8.25 2.34 8.82
C HIS A 42 -8.34 1.47 7.55
N ASP A 43 -9.55 1.18 7.09
CA ASP A 43 -9.81 0.41 5.87
C ASP A 43 -9.55 1.25 4.61
N GLY A 44 -8.28 1.55 4.37
CA GLY A 44 -7.88 2.46 3.32
C GLY A 44 -8.22 3.92 3.63
N GLY A 45 -8.54 4.67 2.57
CA GLY A 45 -8.81 6.10 2.58
C GLY A 45 -7.82 6.87 1.72
N GLU A 46 -8.01 8.18 1.62
CA GLU A 46 -7.25 8.99 0.67
C GLU A 46 -6.92 10.37 1.21
N GLY A 47 -5.84 10.95 0.70
CA GLY A 47 -5.43 12.30 1.04
C GLY A 47 -3.96 12.55 0.84
N PHE A 48 -3.52 13.71 1.30
CA PHE A 48 -2.14 14.15 1.20
C PHE A 48 -1.34 13.75 2.45
N ILE A 49 -0.10 13.32 2.24
CA ILE A 49 0.93 13.18 3.28
C ILE A 49 2.08 14.11 2.90
N GLY A 50 2.13 15.28 3.52
CA GLY A 50 3.01 16.35 3.02
C GLY A 50 2.44 16.85 1.68
N ASP A 51 3.26 16.79 0.64
CA ASP A 51 2.88 17.16 -0.73
C ASP A 51 2.44 15.95 -1.57
N HIS A 52 2.58 14.72 -1.06
CA HIS A 52 2.26 13.49 -1.80
C HIS A 52 0.81 13.10 -1.65
N TYR A 53 0.08 12.91 -2.76
CA TYR A 53 -1.25 12.31 -2.71
C TYR A 53 -1.15 10.79 -2.57
N MET A 54 -2.02 10.20 -1.76
CA MET A 54 -2.10 8.76 -1.56
C MET A 54 -3.56 8.30 -1.54
N VAL A 55 -3.82 7.21 -2.25
CA VAL A 55 -5.04 6.42 -2.16
C VAL A 55 -4.66 5.06 -1.60
N PHE A 56 -5.09 4.76 -0.38
CA PHE A 56 -4.96 3.44 0.23
C PHE A 56 -6.23 2.65 -0.09
N TRP A 57 -6.08 1.47 -0.68
CA TRP A 57 -7.21 0.64 -1.08
C TRP A 57 -7.87 -0.04 0.11
N GLU A 58 -9.19 -0.22 0.02
CA GLU A 58 -9.95 -0.98 1.01
C GLU A 58 -9.55 -2.45 0.94
N ALA A 59 -9.66 -3.16 2.06
CA ALA A 59 -9.25 -4.55 2.18
C ALA A 59 -9.89 -5.45 1.11
N GLN A 60 -11.16 -5.17 0.78
CA GLN A 60 -11.95 -5.94 -0.18
C GLN A 60 -11.52 -5.69 -1.62
N GLU A 61 -10.92 -4.53 -1.91
CA GLU A 61 -10.48 -4.14 -3.25
C GLU A 61 -9.09 -4.71 -3.60
N LEU A 62 -8.29 -5.09 -2.59
CA LEU A 62 -6.91 -5.53 -2.78
C LEU A 62 -6.77 -6.66 -3.80
N ALA A 63 -7.64 -7.67 -3.72
CA ALA A 63 -7.61 -8.81 -4.64
C ALA A 63 -7.96 -8.39 -6.07
N ASP A 64 -8.96 -7.52 -6.21
CA ASP A 64 -9.48 -7.10 -7.50
C ASP A 64 -8.47 -6.16 -8.19
N PHE A 65 -7.91 -5.17 -7.49
CA PHE A 65 -6.92 -4.28 -8.08
C PHE A 65 -5.62 -5.00 -8.45
N ASN A 66 -5.08 -5.89 -7.61
CA ASN A 66 -3.88 -6.65 -8.00
C ASN A 66 -4.12 -7.54 -9.23
N ARG A 67 -5.34 -8.07 -9.39
CA ARG A 67 -5.73 -8.84 -10.57
C ARG A 67 -5.92 -7.95 -11.81
N GLU A 68 -6.59 -6.82 -11.66
CA GLU A 68 -6.92 -5.89 -12.76
C GLU A 68 -5.69 -5.16 -13.31
N TYR A 69 -4.74 -4.79 -12.44
CA TYR A 69 -3.43 -4.29 -12.86
C TYR A 69 -2.48 -5.39 -13.37
N GLU A 70 -2.91 -6.67 -13.32
CA GLU A 70 -2.11 -7.84 -13.71
C GLU A 70 -0.73 -7.86 -13.03
N VAL A 71 -0.67 -7.48 -11.74
CA VAL A 71 0.59 -7.23 -11.02
C VAL A 71 1.49 -8.47 -11.04
N GLU A 72 0.93 -9.66 -10.82
CA GLU A 72 1.70 -10.90 -10.83
C GLU A 72 2.31 -11.22 -12.22
N THR A 73 1.69 -10.74 -13.31
CA THR A 73 2.22 -10.90 -14.67
C THR A 73 3.40 -9.98 -14.92
N TYR A 74 3.28 -8.71 -14.54
CA TYR A 74 4.24 -7.66 -14.89
C TYR A 74 5.34 -7.45 -13.83
N ALA A 75 4.97 -7.59 -12.57
CA ALA A 75 5.83 -7.40 -11.42
C ALA A 75 5.67 -8.56 -10.41
N PRO A 76 5.98 -9.82 -10.80
CA PRO A 76 5.78 -10.98 -9.94
C PRO A 76 6.47 -10.81 -8.58
N GLY A 77 5.78 -11.15 -7.51
CA GLY A 77 6.27 -10.92 -6.14
C GLY A 77 6.18 -9.47 -5.67
N ILE A 78 5.42 -8.61 -6.35
CA ILE A 78 4.93 -7.34 -5.80
C ILE A 78 3.45 -7.50 -5.47
N PHE A 79 3.03 -6.96 -4.33
CA PHE A 79 1.62 -6.89 -3.94
C PHE A 79 1.24 -5.44 -3.65
N LEU A 80 0.41 -4.83 -4.50
CA LEU A 80 0.00 -3.44 -4.36
C LEU A 80 -1.10 -3.27 -3.31
N PHE A 81 -1.06 -2.16 -2.58
CA PHE A 81 -2.07 -1.77 -1.58
C PHE A 81 -2.58 -0.33 -1.74
N GLY A 82 -2.07 0.42 -2.71
CA GLY A 82 -2.45 1.80 -2.93
C GLY A 82 -1.77 2.41 -4.16
N SER A 83 -2.08 3.68 -4.41
CA SER A 83 -1.49 4.48 -5.49
C SER A 83 -1.35 5.95 -5.09
N ASP A 84 -0.66 6.73 -5.91
CA ASP A 84 -0.63 8.19 -5.82
C ASP A 84 -1.85 8.86 -6.48
N GLY A 85 -2.87 8.09 -6.88
CA GLY A 85 -4.00 8.59 -7.69
C GLY A 85 -3.64 8.96 -9.14
N GLY A 86 -2.40 8.73 -9.55
CA GLY A 86 -1.84 9.01 -10.85
C GLY A 86 -1.18 7.78 -11.48
N GLY A 87 0.14 7.85 -11.69
CA GLY A 87 0.89 6.87 -12.45
C GLY A 87 1.57 5.79 -11.60
N GLU A 88 1.62 5.95 -10.27
CA GLU A 88 2.46 5.13 -9.39
C GLU A 88 1.63 4.29 -8.43
N GLY A 89 2.00 3.01 -8.32
CA GLY A 89 1.47 2.07 -7.35
C GLY A 89 2.41 1.93 -6.16
N TYR A 90 1.85 1.70 -4.98
CA TYR A 90 2.59 1.38 -3.77
C TYR A 90 2.22 -0.03 -3.31
N GLY A 91 3.23 -0.82 -2.95
CA GLY A 91 3.05 -2.23 -2.61
C GLY A 91 4.18 -2.78 -1.76
N PHE A 92 4.07 -4.07 -1.41
CA PHE A 92 5.12 -4.82 -0.74
C PHE A 92 5.93 -5.64 -1.74
N ASP A 93 7.24 -5.70 -1.57
CA ASP A 93 8.05 -6.73 -2.23
C ASP A 93 7.98 -8.03 -1.42
N THR A 94 7.17 -8.98 -1.88
CA THR A 94 6.88 -10.24 -1.17
C THR A 94 8.00 -11.28 -1.33
N ASN A 95 8.97 -11.04 -2.22
CA ASN A 95 10.15 -11.90 -2.34
C ASN A 95 11.20 -11.62 -1.26
N GLU A 96 11.12 -10.45 -0.60
CA GLU A 96 12.02 -10.07 0.48
C GLU A 96 11.40 -10.41 1.83
N ALA A 97 12.17 -11.04 2.72
CA ALA A 97 11.67 -11.49 4.02
C ALA A 97 11.14 -10.35 4.92
N LEU A 98 11.62 -9.12 4.72
CA LEU A 98 11.18 -7.94 5.46
C LEU A 98 10.00 -7.22 4.80
N MET A 99 9.60 -7.62 3.58
CA MET A 99 8.54 -7.00 2.80
C MET A 99 8.59 -5.46 2.80
N PRO A 100 9.70 -4.85 2.31
CA PRO A 100 9.76 -3.40 2.21
C PRO A 100 8.64 -2.89 1.29
N ILE A 101 8.20 -1.66 1.54
CA ILE A 101 7.27 -0.97 0.67
C ILE A 101 8.04 -0.43 -0.52
N VAL A 102 7.54 -0.72 -1.72
CA VAL A 102 8.05 -0.22 -2.98
C VAL A 102 7.04 0.72 -3.64
N ARG A 103 7.55 1.63 -4.46
CA ARG A 103 6.80 2.38 -5.47
C ARG A 103 7.11 1.77 -6.84
N ILE A 104 6.12 1.68 -7.72
CA ILE A 104 6.29 1.13 -9.07
C ILE A 104 5.34 1.82 -10.07
N PRO A 105 5.78 2.10 -11.32
CA PRO A 105 4.90 2.63 -12.34
C PRO A 105 3.76 1.66 -12.69
N LEU A 106 2.53 2.16 -12.75
CA LEU A 106 1.36 1.41 -13.21
C LEU A 106 1.31 1.31 -14.73
N ILE A 107 1.85 2.31 -15.44
CA ILE A 107 1.97 2.29 -16.91
C ILE A 107 3.35 1.75 -17.28
N GLY A 108 3.39 0.66 -18.04
CA GLY A 108 4.65 -0.01 -18.37
C GLY A 108 5.26 -0.71 -17.17
N MET A 109 4.42 -1.17 -16.24
CA MET A 109 4.82 -1.89 -15.02
C MET A 109 5.80 -3.01 -15.37
N GLU A 110 6.94 -3.01 -14.70
CA GLU A 110 7.89 -4.12 -14.73
C GLU A 110 8.58 -4.19 -13.37
N ARG A 111 8.81 -5.41 -12.87
CA ARG A 111 9.46 -5.62 -11.56
C ARG A 111 10.76 -4.83 -11.38
N GLN A 112 11.55 -4.67 -12.43
CA GLN A 112 12.84 -3.97 -12.37
C GLN A 112 12.73 -2.49 -12.00
N TYR A 113 11.53 -1.89 -12.15
CA TYR A 113 11.25 -0.51 -11.78
C TYR A 113 10.64 -0.37 -10.37
N ALA A 114 10.53 -1.46 -9.61
CA ALA A 114 10.11 -1.38 -8.21
C ALA A 114 11.23 -0.73 -7.37
N GLU A 115 10.92 0.41 -6.76
CA GLU A 115 11.86 1.19 -5.95
C GLU A 115 11.48 1.10 -4.47
N PRO A 116 12.36 0.62 -3.57
CA PRO A 116 12.08 0.62 -2.13
C PRO A 116 11.98 2.04 -1.59
N VAL A 117 10.82 2.39 -1.04
CA VAL A 117 10.54 3.73 -0.50
C VAL A 117 10.40 3.72 1.02
N ALA A 118 9.94 2.63 1.64
CA ALA A 118 9.78 2.57 3.09
C ALA A 118 9.94 1.14 3.63
N ARG A 119 10.17 1.03 4.94
CA ARG A 119 10.31 -0.29 5.60
C ARG A 119 8.97 -0.90 6.01
N ASP A 120 8.00 -0.05 6.29
CA ASP A 120 6.64 -0.41 6.70
C ASP A 120 5.71 0.80 6.53
N VAL A 121 4.41 0.60 6.77
CA VAL A 121 3.39 1.66 6.61
C VAL A 121 3.70 2.87 7.50
N PRO A 122 4.02 2.74 8.80
CA PRO A 122 4.45 3.88 9.60
C PRO A 122 5.65 4.65 9.03
N ASP A 123 6.68 3.95 8.56
CA ASP A 123 7.87 4.54 7.95
C ASP A 123 7.50 5.28 6.65
N LEU A 124 6.54 4.76 5.86
CA LEU A 124 6.03 5.41 4.67
C LEU A 124 5.44 6.79 4.99
N PHE A 125 4.54 6.88 5.98
CA PHE A 125 3.99 8.16 6.42
C PHE A 125 5.07 9.15 6.87
N VAL A 126 6.11 8.67 7.57
CA VAL A 126 7.22 9.53 8.02
C VAL A 126 8.05 10.06 6.86
N ARG A 127 8.28 9.24 5.82
CA ARG A 127 9.09 9.61 4.65
C ARG A 127 8.36 10.58 3.74
N LEU A 128 7.13 10.27 3.35
CA LEU A 128 6.31 11.15 2.51
C LEU A 128 6.09 12.53 3.17
N ALA A 129 5.96 12.59 4.50
CA ALA A 129 5.80 13.87 5.19
C ALA A 129 7.06 14.74 5.24
N ARG A 130 8.24 14.21 4.90
CA ARG A 130 9.54 14.91 4.99
C ARG A 130 10.13 15.27 3.63
N GLU A 131 9.82 14.48 2.62
CA GLU A 131 10.38 14.60 1.29
C GLU A 131 9.38 15.36 0.42
N PRO A 132 9.77 16.43 -0.29
CA PRO A 132 8.89 17.05 -1.27
C PRO A 132 8.61 16.07 -2.41
N GLU A 133 7.47 16.22 -3.08
CA GLU A 133 7.20 15.52 -4.34
C GLU A 133 8.22 15.97 -5.40
N GLU A 134 8.79 15.02 -6.14
CA GLU A 134 9.90 15.25 -7.09
C GLU A 134 9.48 15.95 -8.39
#